data_AF-A0A1J5ESI8-F1
#
_entry.id   AF-A0A1J5ESI8-F1
#
_cell.length_a   1.000
_cell.length_b   1.000
_cell.length_c   1.000
_cell.angle_alpha   90.00
_cell.angle_beta   90.00
_cell.angle_gamma   90.00
#
_symmetry.space_group_name_H-M   'P 1'
#
loop_
_entity.id
_entity.type
_entity.pdbx_description
1 polymer ?
#
loop_
_entity_poly.entity_id
_entity_poly.type
_entity_poly.pdbx_seq_one_letter_code
_entity_poly.pdbx_strand_id
1 'polypeptide(L)' 'MRRTEWLQETRIMRFMEAYEGCQEKKLTQAEAARLLGMCDRTFRRYVTRYEEDGLEGLLDRRLVRESSRKAP' A
#
# COMPACT_ATOMS: atom_id res chain seq x y z
N MET A 1 -18.20 -8.12 1.59
CA MET A 1 -16.80 -7.68 1.83
C MET A 1 -16.74 -6.91 3.13
N ARG A 2 -15.76 -7.19 4.00
CA ARG A 2 -15.55 -6.46 5.26
C ARG A 2 -14.95 -5.08 4.95
N ARG A 3 -15.29 -4.04 5.72
CA ARG A 3 -14.76 -2.67 5.53
C ARG A 3 -13.24 -2.63 5.41
N THR A 4 -12.54 -3.47 6.16
CA THR A 4 -11.08 -3.55 6.16
C THR A 4 -10.50 -4.10 4.86
N GLU A 5 -11.17 -5.06 4.22
CA GLU A 5 -10.78 -5.62 2.92
C GLU A 5 -10.94 -4.54 1.84
N TRP A 6 -12.07 -3.84 1.83
CA TRP A 6 -12.32 -2.74 0.90
C TRP A 6 -11.28 -1.61 1.03
N LEU A 7 -10.91 -1.24 2.26
CA LEU A 7 -9.87 -0.24 2.51
C LEU A 7 -8.50 -0.71 2.00
N GLN A 8 -8.18 -1.99 2.15
CA GLN A 8 -6.94 -2.55 1.63
C GLN A 8 -6.91 -2.54 0.10
N GLU A 9 -7.96 -3.01 -0.55
CA GLU A 9 -8.09 -2.99 -2.02
C GLU A 9 -7.99 -1.57 -2.57
N THR A 10 -8.70 -0.62 -1.96
CA THR A 10 -8.63 0.79 -2.34
C THR A 10 -7.21 1.35 -2.19
N ARG A 11 -6.51 1.01 -1.10
CA ARG A 11 -5.12 1.43 -0.92
C ARG A 11 -4.20 0.87 -2.00
N ILE A 12 -4.37 -0.40 -2.36
CA ILE A 12 -3.57 -1.06 -3.40
C ILE A 12 -3.82 -0.40 -4.75
N MET A 13 -5.09 -0.20 -5.12
CA MET A 13 -5.47 0.49 -6.36
C MET A 13 -4.79 1.86 -6.47
N ARG A 14 -4.91 2.70 -5.41
CA ARG A 14 -4.31 4.04 -5.42
C ARG A 14 -2.77 4.00 -5.43
N PHE A 15 -2.17 3.04 -4.74
CA PHE A 15 -0.72 2.85 -4.80
C PHE A 15 -0.26 2.50 -6.22
N MET A 16 -0.94 1.58 -6.91
CA MET A 16 -0.60 1.17 -8.28
C MET A 16 -0.64 2.35 -9.25
N GLU A 17 -1.69 3.17 -9.19
CA GLU A 17 -1.82 4.39 -10.01
C GLU A 17 -0.67 5.38 -9.76
N ALA A 18 -0.34 5.63 -8.48
CA ALA A 18 0.75 6.53 -8.12
C ALA A 18 2.13 5.96 -8.52
N TYR A 19 2.30 4.65 -8.38
CA TYR A 19 3.52 3.94 -8.77
C TYR A 19 3.72 3.97 -10.29
N GLU A 20 2.69 3.71 -11.08
CA GLU A 20 2.72 3.81 -12.54
C GLU A 20 3.09 5.24 -12.97
N GLY A 21 2.49 6.26 -12.36
CA GLY A 21 2.87 7.65 -12.61
C GLY A 21 4.34 7.95 -12.29
N CYS A 22 4.93 7.30 -11.28
CA CYS A 22 6.38 7.36 -11.02
C CYS A 22 7.20 6.64 -12.10
N GLN A 23 6.79 5.45 -12.53
CA GLN A 23 7.48 4.68 -13.57
C GLN A 23 7.49 5.41 -14.92
N GLU A 24 6.39 6.08 -15.24
CA GLU A 24 6.26 6.93 -16.43
C GLU A 24 6.95 8.30 -16.30
N LYS A 25 7.59 8.58 -15.15
CA LYS A 25 8.23 9.87 -14.82
C LYS A 25 7.28 11.07 -14.87
N LYS A 26 5.96 10.83 -14.74
CA LYS A 26 4.94 11.88 -14.62
C LYS A 26 4.89 12.44 -13.19
N LEU A 27 5.33 11.65 -12.21
CA LEU A 27 5.37 12.02 -10.79
C LEU A 27 6.71 11.64 -10.17
N THR A 28 7.22 12.50 -9.29
CA THR A 28 8.26 12.11 -8.34
C THR A 28 7.66 11.26 -7.22
N GLN A 29 8.48 10.45 -6.55
CA GLN A 29 8.04 9.64 -5.40
C GLN A 29 7.45 10.51 -4.27
N ALA A 30 7.96 11.73 -4.08
CA ALA A 30 7.43 12.68 -3.11
C ALA A 30 6.05 13.23 -3.50
N GLU A 31 5.78 13.42 -4.79
CA GLU A 31 4.46 13.81 -5.30
C GLU A 31 3.45 12.67 -5.18
N ALA A 32 3.84 11.46 -5.56
CA ALA A 32 3.05 10.25 -5.36
C ALA A 32 2.69 10.04 -3.87
N ALA A 33 3.66 10.22 -2.96
CA ALA A 33 3.41 10.16 -1.53
C ALA A 33 2.37 11.20 -1.07
N ARG A 34 2.50 12.45 -1.52
CA ARG A 34 1.54 13.53 -1.22
C ARG A 34 0.14 13.22 -1.75
N LEU A 35 0.01 12.69 -2.97
CA LEU A 35 -1.27 12.26 -3.55
C LEU A 35 -1.99 11.20 -2.71
N LEU A 36 -1.21 10.31 -2.08
CA LEU A 36 -1.71 9.27 -1.19
C LEU A 36 -1.85 9.72 0.26
N GLY A 37 -1.56 10.99 0.57
CA GLY A 37 -1.63 11.53 1.94
C GLY A 37 -0.61 10.92 2.90
N MET A 38 0.54 10.44 2.40
CA MET A 38 1.61 9.85 3.20
C MET A 38 2.94 10.59 3.02
N CYS A 39 3.89 10.34 3.91
CA CYS A 39 5.24 10.87 3.72
C CYS A 39 6.03 10.07 2.67
N ASP A 40 6.98 10.74 2.03
CA ASP A 40 7.85 10.15 0.99
C ASP A 40 8.52 8.85 1.44
N ARG A 41 9.02 8.78 2.69
CA ARG A 41 9.64 7.57 3.25
C ARG A 41 8.68 6.37 3.26
N THR A 42 7.39 6.59 3.55
CA THR A 42 6.40 5.50 3.56
C THR A 42 6.15 4.99 2.15
N PHE A 43 6.00 5.91 1.18
CA PHE A 43 5.81 5.55 -0.22
C PHE A 43 7.00 4.73 -0.74
N ARG A 44 8.24 5.18 -0.48
CA ARG A 44 9.46 4.43 -0.83
C ARG A 44 9.50 3.02 -0.27
N ARG A 45 9.11 2.83 0.99
CA ARG A 45 9.02 1.47 1.57
C ARG A 45 7.96 0.61 0.90
N TYR A 46 6.88 1.20 0.40
CA TYR A 46 5.86 0.45 -0.33
C TYR A 46 6.39 0.05 -1.71
N VAL A 47 7.12 0.93 -2.40
CA VAL A 47 7.83 0.61 -3.64
C VAL A 47 8.78 -0.56 -3.43
N THR A 48 9.68 -0.49 -2.44
CA THR A 48 10.62 -1.59 -2.17
C THR A 48 9.90 -2.91 -1.91
N ARG A 49 8.84 -2.92 -1.09
CA ARG A 49 8.06 -4.15 -0.83
C ARG A 49 7.34 -4.67 -2.07
N TYR A 50 6.84 -3.77 -2.91
CA TYR A 50 6.19 -4.15 -4.15
C TYR A 50 7.18 -4.72 -5.17
N GLU A 51 8.39 -4.16 -5.24
CA GLU A 51 9.47 -4.69 -6.08
C GLU A 51 9.98 -6.05 -5.60
N GLU A 52 10.01 -6.28 -4.28
CA GLU A 52 10.43 -7.56 -3.67
C GLU A 52 9.35 -8.64 -3.74
N ASP A 53 8.12 -8.33 -3.31
CA ASP A 53 7.05 -9.31 -3.04
C ASP A 53 5.81 -9.10 -3.95
N GLY A 54 5.83 -8.15 -4.89
CA GLY A 54 4.66 -7.80 -5.71
C GLY A 54 3.49 -7.27 -4.88
N LEU A 55 2.26 -7.61 -5.29
CA LEU A 55 1.04 -7.20 -4.58
C LEU A 55 1.00 -7.74 -3.13
N GLU A 56 1.61 -8.90 -2.86
CA GLU A 56 1.62 -9.50 -1.53
C GLU A 56 2.39 -8.64 -0.51
N GLY A 57 3.43 -7.92 -0.97
CA GLY A 57 4.18 -6.96 -0.17
C GLY A 57 3.34 -5.78 0.34
N LEU A 58 2.19 -5.53 -0.29
CA LEU A 58 1.25 -4.46 0.05
C LEU A 58 0.06 -4.94 0.87
N LEU A 59 -0.10 -6.24 1.11
CA LEU A 59 -1.21 -6.77 1.90
C LEU A 59 -0.98 -6.54 3.40
N ASP A 60 -2.03 -6.15 4.14
CA ASP A 60 -2.00 -6.20 5.59
C ASP A 60 -2.19 -7.65 6.06
N ARG A 61 -1.07 -8.29 6.41
CA ARG A 61 -1.02 -9.66 6.90
C ARG A 61 -1.85 -9.90 8.18
N ARG A 62 -2.31 -8.83 8.85
CA ARG A 62 -3.19 -8.94 10.02
C ARG A 62 -4.65 -9.22 9.66
N LEU A 63 -5.12 -8.84 8.46
CA LEU A 63 -6.53 -9.03 8.08
C LEU A 63 -6.95 -10.50 7.96
N VAL A 64 -5.99 -11.39 7.72
CA VAL A 64 -6.20 -12.84 7.60
C VAL A 64 -5.80 -13.58 8.89
N ARG A 65 -5.15 -12.89 9.84
CA ARG A 65 -4.60 -13.50 11.05
C ARG A 65 -5.31 -12.99 12.29
N GLU A 66 -6.17 -13.83 12.87
CA GLU A 66 -6.72 -13.54 14.18
C GLU A 66 -5.61 -13.38 15.22
N SER A 67 -5.74 -12.36 16.07
CA SER A 67 -4.77 -12.12 17.14
C SER A 67 -4.83 -13.27 18.14
N SER A 68 -3.68 -13.80 18.54
CA SER A 68 -3.58 -14.76 19.65
C SER A 68 -4.02 -14.19 21.00
N ARG A 69 -4.27 -12.86 21.07
CA ARG A 69 -4.75 -12.14 22.26
C ARG A 69 -6.23 -11.74 22.17
N LYS A 70 -6.97 -12.23 21.16
CA LYS A 70 -8.41 -11.96 21.03
C LYS A 70 -9.13 -12.53 22.27
N ALA A 71 -9.86 -11.70 22.99
CA ALA A 71 -10.66 -12.15 24.14
C ALA A 71 -11.77 -13.12 23.66
N PRO A 72 -12.19 -14.08 24.52
CA PRO A 72 -13.29 -15.00 24.22
C PRO A 72 -14.60 -14.28 23.87
#